data_AF-A0A5W2LXW4-F1
#
_entry.id   AF-A0A5W2LXW4-F1
#
_cell.length_a   1.000
_cell.length_b   1.000
_cell.length_c   1.000
_cell.angle_alpha   90.00
_cell.angle_beta   90.00
_cell.angle_gamma   90.00
#
_symmetry.space_group_name_H-M   'P 1'
#
loop_
_entity.id
_entity.type
_entity.pdbx_description
1 polymer ?
#
loop_
_entity_poly.entity_id
_entity_poly.type
_entity_poly.pdbx_seq_one_letter_code
_entity_poly.pdbx_strand_id
1 'polypeptide(L)'
;MKHPLESLMTAAGILLMALLSSLLLPAPSLGLALAQKLVGFFHLMDLNQLYTLLFCLWFLLLGALEYYVIRFIWRRWFSLAD
;
A
#
# COMPACT_ATOMS: atom_id res chain seq x y z
N MET A 1 0.78 -6.78 27.70
CA MET A 1 1.47 -6.53 26.41
C MET A 1 0.85 -7.50 25.41
N LYS A 2 0.19 -7.00 24.35
CA LYS A 2 -0.50 -7.86 23.38
C LYS A 2 0.53 -8.78 22.70
N HIS A 3 0.19 -10.05 22.57
CA HIS A 3 1.09 -11.09 22.09
C HIS A 3 1.72 -10.67 20.74
N PRO A 4 3.04 -10.82 20.53
CA PRO A 4 3.71 -10.34 19.31
C PRO A 4 3.11 -10.94 18.03
N LEU A 5 2.56 -12.16 18.12
CA LEU A 5 1.83 -12.79 17.01
C LEU A 5 0.54 -12.05 16.64
N GLU A 6 -0.19 -11.45 17.59
CA GLU A 6 -1.39 -10.68 17.26
C GLU A 6 -1.05 -9.43 16.46
N SER A 7 0.05 -8.74 16.82
CA SER A 7 0.54 -7.61 16.05
C SER A 7 0.95 -8.02 14.64
N LEU A 8 1.60 -9.17 14.49
CA LEU A 8 2.03 -9.70 13.20
C LEU A 8 0.81 -10.09 12.33
N MET A 9 -0.19 -10.72 12.94
CA MET A 9 -1.40 -11.17 12.26
C MET A 9 -2.28 -9.99 11.84
N THR A 10 -2.30 -8.91 12.63
CA THR A 10 -2.95 -7.66 12.26
C THR A 10 -2.23 -7.01 11.07
N ALA A 11 -0.90 -6.94 11.09
CA ALA A 11 -0.11 -6.40 9.98
C ALA A 11 -0.29 -7.23 8.69
N ALA A 12 -0.29 -8.56 8.80
CA ALA A 12 -0.56 -9.47 7.70
C ALA A 12 -1.98 -9.32 7.15
N GLY A 13 -2.98 -9.10 8.02
CA GLY A 13 -4.36 -8.83 7.60
C GLY A 13 -4.51 -7.51 6.83
N ILE A 14 -3.80 -6.46 7.25
CA ILE A 14 -3.77 -5.18 6.54
C ILE A 14 -3.09 -5.33 5.18
N LEU A 15 -1.95 -6.05 5.13
CA LEU A 15 -1.28 -6.38 3.87
C LEU A 15 -2.17 -7.21 2.93
N LEU A 16 -2.93 -8.17 3.47
CA LEU A 16 -3.88 -8.98 2.69
C LEU A 16 -5.02 -8.13 2.12
N MET A 17 -5.61 -7.25 2.92
CA MET A 17 -6.68 -6.36 2.45
C MET A 17 -6.16 -5.35 1.42
N ALA A 18 -4.97 -4.80 1.64
CA ALA A 18 -4.29 -3.95 0.66
C ALA A 18 -4.03 -4.67 -0.66
N LEU A 19 -3.74 -5.99 -0.61
CA LEU A 19 -3.49 -6.82 -1.79
C LEU A 19 -4.76 -6.93 -2.61
N LEU A 20 -5.86 -7.28 -1.95
CA LEU A 20 -7.17 -7.36 -2.58
C LEU A 20 -7.58 -6.00 -3.13
N SER A 21 -7.36 -4.91 -2.38
CA SER A 21 -7.65 -3.54 -2.82
C SER A 21 -6.85 -3.15 -4.07
N SER A 22 -5.55 -3.47 -4.12
CA SER A 22 -4.69 -3.24 -5.29
C SER A 22 -5.02 -4.12 -6.49
N LEU A 23 -5.64 -5.29 -6.27
CA LEU A 23 -6.10 -6.18 -7.33
C LEU A 23 -7.43 -5.71 -7.93
N LEU A 24 -8.30 -5.09 -7.11
CA LEU A 24 -9.56 -4.49 -7.56
C LEU A 24 -9.38 -3.09 -8.20
N LEU A 25 -8.41 -2.30 -7.73
CA LEU A 25 -8.13 -0.96 -8.24
C LEU A 25 -6.92 -0.98 -9.18
N PRO A 26 -7.09 -0.70 -10.48
CA PRO A 26 -5.97 -0.63 -11.40
C PRO A 26 -5.03 0.50 -10.96
N ALA A 27 -3.74 0.18 -10.80
CA ALA A 27 -2.72 1.18 -10.52
C ALA A 27 -2.70 2.23 -11.67
N PRO A 28 -2.50 3.52 -11.35
CA PRO A 28 -2.52 4.57 -12.36
C PRO A 28 -1.44 4.32 -13.42
N SER A 29 -1.85 4.18 -14.67
CA SER A 29 -0.93 4.06 -15.80
C SER A 29 -0.33 5.43 -16.11
N LEU A 30 0.97 5.60 -15.82
CA LEU A 30 1.71 6.76 -16.26
C LEU A 30 1.69 6.83 -17.78
N GLY A 31 1.35 8.00 -18.34
CA GLY A 31 1.39 8.21 -19.79
C GLY A 31 2.76 7.82 -20.37
N LEU A 32 2.77 7.18 -21.54
CA LEU A 32 3.95 6.53 -22.13
C LEU A 32 5.20 7.43 -22.15
N ALA A 33 5.02 8.72 -22.42
CA ALA A 33 6.09 9.72 -22.46
C ALA A 33 6.74 9.98 -21.07
N LEU A 34 5.95 9.96 -20.00
CA LEU A 34 6.45 10.12 -18.62
C LEU A 34 7.11 8.84 -18.13
N ALA A 35 6.52 7.67 -18.43
CA ALA A 35 7.09 6.38 -18.07
C ALA A 35 8.51 6.21 -18.67
N GLN A 36 8.71 6.56 -19.95
CA GLN A 36 10.02 6.49 -20.58
C GLN A 36 11.03 7.48 -20.00
N LYS A 37 10.61 8.70 -19.63
CA LYS A 37 11.47 9.68 -18.95
C LYS A 37 11.93 9.17 -17.58
N LEU A 38 11.04 8.55 -16.80
CA LEU A 38 11.38 7.98 -15.50
C LEU A 38 12.25 6.73 -15.62
N VAL A 39 11.99 5.83 -16.57
CA VAL A 39 12.85 4.66 -16.83
C VAL A 39 14.28 5.10 -17.15
N GLY A 40 14.42 6.10 -18.03
CA GLY A 40 15.73 6.67 -18.35
C GLY A 40 16.41 7.35 -17.17
N PHE A 41 15.65 8.02 -16.30
CA PHE A 41 16.21 8.71 -15.12
C PHE A 41 16.64 7.73 -14.01
N PHE A 42 15.89 6.66 -13.79
CA PHE A 42 16.18 5.64 -12.78
C PHE A 42 17.10 4.52 -13.29
N HIS A 43 17.58 4.59 -14.54
CA HIS A 43 18.38 3.53 -15.17
C HIS A 43 17.71 2.13 -15.10
N LEU A 44 16.37 2.10 -15.16
CA LEU A 44 15.61 0.85 -15.12
C LEU A 44 15.73 0.14 -16.47
N MET A 45 15.83 -1.19 -16.44
CA MET A 45 16.03 -1.99 -17.66
C MET A 45 14.76 -2.06 -18.51
N ASP A 46 13.59 -2.00 -17.88
CA ASP A 46 12.31 -2.22 -18.55
C ASP A 46 11.16 -1.34 -18.01
N LEU A 47 10.24 -1.01 -18.90
CA LEU A 47 8.99 -0.32 -18.56
C LEU A 47 8.17 -1.14 -17.55
N ASN A 48 8.20 -2.47 -17.69
CA ASN A 48 7.49 -3.40 -16.80
C ASN A 48 8.06 -3.39 -15.37
N GLN A 49 9.38 -3.18 -15.22
CA GLN A 49 10.02 -3.06 -13.91
C GLN A 49 9.56 -1.78 -13.19
N LEU A 50 9.42 -0.68 -13.93
CA LEU A 50 8.84 0.56 -13.40
C LEU A 50 7.39 0.34 -12.96
N TYR A 51 6.57 -0.33 -13.76
CA TYR A 51 5.18 -0.62 -13.38
C TYR A 51 5.07 -1.54 -12.16
N THR A 52 5.99 -2.49 -12.01
CA THR A 52 6.05 -3.35 -10.82
C THR A 52 6.41 -2.54 -9.58
N LEU A 53 7.39 -1.64 -9.66
CA LEU A 53 7.71 -0.72 -8.56
C LEU A 53 6.54 0.20 -8.23
N LEU A 54 5.87 0.74 -9.25
CA LEU A 54 4.69 1.58 -9.08
C LEU A 54 3.57 0.80 -8.37
N PHE A 55 3.34 -0.45 -8.77
CA PHE A 55 2.36 -1.33 -8.15
C PHE A 55 2.72 -1.64 -6.69
N CYS A 56 3.99 -1.95 -6.39
CA CYS A 56 4.46 -2.16 -5.03
C CYS A 56 4.29 -0.91 -4.15
N LEU A 57 4.62 0.28 -4.68
CA LEU A 57 4.42 1.54 -3.98
C LEU A 57 2.94 1.82 -3.73
N TRP A 58 2.09 1.57 -4.73
CA TRP A 58 0.63 1.72 -4.63
C TRP A 58 0.03 0.80 -3.57
N PHE A 59 0.44 -0.48 -3.58
CA PHE A 59 0.07 -1.48 -2.59
C PHE A 59 0.47 -1.05 -1.17
N LEU A 60 1.71 -0.58 -0.97
CA LEU A 60 2.18 -0.09 0.32
C LEU A 60 1.41 1.15 0.78
N LEU A 61 1.08 2.06 -0.14
CA LEU A 61 0.32 3.28 0.14
C LEU A 61 -1.11 2.94 0.58
N LEU A 62 -1.80 2.05 -0.14
CA LEU A 62 -3.12 1.56 0.23
C LEU A 62 -3.11 0.86 1.59
N GLY A 63 -2.14 -0.03 1.84
CA GLY A 63 -2.02 -0.71 3.14
C GLY A 63 -1.71 0.24 4.30
N ALA A 64 -0.85 1.23 4.08
CA ALA A 64 -0.60 2.26 5.08
C ALA A 64 -1.85 3.10 5.37
N LEU A 65 -2.59 3.49 4.32
CA LEU A 65 -3.83 4.24 4.45
C LEU A 65 -4.88 3.46 5.25
N GLU A 66 -5.08 2.17 4.94
CA GLU A 66 -5.99 1.30 5.70
C GLU A 66 -5.60 1.23 7.18
N TYR A 67 -4.32 1.00 7.48
CA TYR A 67 -3.84 1.00 8.86
C TYR A 67 -4.14 2.32 9.57
N TYR A 68 -3.87 3.45 8.92
CA TYR A 68 -4.14 4.78 9.48
C TYR A 68 -5.63 5.02 9.70
N VAL A 69 -6.49 4.61 8.77
CA VAL A 69 -7.95 4.74 8.90
C VAL A 69 -8.48 3.89 10.05
N ILE A 70 -8.08 2.62 10.14
CA ILE A 70 -8.45 1.72 11.25
C ILE A 70 -7.98 2.31 12.58
N ARG A 71 -6.73 2.77 12.65
CA ARG A 71 -6.17 3.39 13.86
C ARG A 71 -6.88 4.69 14.22
N PHE A 72 -7.27 5.50 13.23
CA PHE A 72 -8.02 6.74 13.43
C PHE A 72 -9.42 6.46 13.97
N ILE A 73 -10.15 5.52 13.38
CA ILE A 73 -11.48 5.09 13.85
C ILE A 73 -11.38 4.53 15.27
N TRP A 74 -10.40 3.68 15.54
CA TRP A 74 -10.14 3.14 16.88
C TRP A 74 -9.91 4.26 17.91
N ARG A 75 -9.02 5.22 17.60
CA ARG A 75 -8.72 6.36 18.48
C ARG A 75 -9.94 7.26 18.69
N ARG A 76 -10.77 7.43 17.66
CA ARG A 76 -11.95 8.32 17.71
C ARG A 76 -13.12 7.72 18.48
N TRP A 77 -13.35 6.41 18.37
CA TRP A 77 -14.56 5.74 18.89
C TRP A 77 -14.29 4.80 20.06
N PHE A 78 -13.19 4.06 20.08
CA PHE A 78 -12.86 3.11 21.15
C PHE A 78 -12.04 3.72 22.30
N SER A 79 -11.42 4.89 22.10
CA SER A 79 -10.66 5.57 23.17
C SER A 79 -11.52 6.46 24.08
N LEU A 80 -12.82 6.60 23.80
CA LEU A 80 -13.79 7.35 24.63
C LEU A 80 -14.64 6.44 25.53
N ALA A 81 -14.48 5.12 25.42
CA ALA A 81 -15.01 4.18 26.39
C ALA A 81 -13.96 4.00 27.50
N ASP A 82 -13.98 4.93 28.47
CA ASP A 82 -13.52 4.62 29.84
C ASP A 82 -14.34 3.46 30.42
#